data_AF-A0A520V2N1-F1
#
_entry.id   AF-A0A520V2N1-F1
#
_cell.length_a   1.000
_cell.length_b   1.000
_cell.length_c   1.000
_cell.angle_alpha   90.00
_cell.angle_beta   90.00
_cell.angle_gamma   90.00
#
_symmetry.space_group_name_H-M   'P 1'
#
loop_
_entity.id
_entity.type
_entity.pdbx_description
1 polymer ?
#
loop_
_entity_poly.entity_id
_entity_poly.type
_entity_poly.pdbx_seq_one_letter_code
_entity_poly.pdbx_strand_id
1 'polypeptide(L)'
;MKFKPANNIQDLQYFGEFGGVNPSISDSATYTFLTANKMLDAFEGKAEGCHLYSRHTSPSNQYLGEALAAMENTPTANVAGSGMGAITTTLLHFCGAGDHIVSSRTVYGGTYAFLKNFAPRFNVNTSFVNITKLNDVEAAITKDTKVIYCEAISNPLLEVADIRGLSKIAKKHNLKLLVDNTFSPMIISPKKLGADVVLHSLTKFINGTNDTMGGAVCGSQELIDSMRSVIDGSAMLLGPSMDSIRAASILKNMRTLHIRIKQHSKNALYLAKHFEKLGLKTVYPGLESHPSHQIFKSMMNPE
;
A
#
# COMPACT_ATOMS: atom_id res chain seq x y z
N MET A 1 9.80 -22.16 0.44
CA MET A 1 8.37 -22.45 0.23
C MET A 1 7.78 -21.47 -0.77
N LYS A 2 6.70 -21.83 -1.48
CA LYS A 2 5.97 -20.86 -2.32
C LYS A 2 5.34 -19.80 -1.41
N PHE A 3 5.46 -18.52 -1.77
CA PHE A 3 4.80 -17.42 -1.06
C PHE A 3 3.28 -17.59 -1.11
N LYS A 4 2.63 -17.65 0.05
CA LYS A 4 1.18 -17.84 0.21
C LYS A 4 0.61 -16.73 1.09
N PRO A 5 0.11 -15.62 0.49
CA PRO A 5 -0.30 -14.44 1.27
C PRO A 5 -1.44 -14.75 2.25
N ALA A 6 -2.35 -15.66 1.89
CA ALA A 6 -3.43 -16.09 2.78
C ALA A 6 -2.89 -16.77 4.05
N ASN A 7 -2.01 -17.77 3.89
CA ASN A 7 -1.40 -18.49 5.01
C ASN A 7 -0.57 -17.56 5.89
N ASN A 8 0.26 -16.71 5.29
CA ASN A 8 1.12 -15.78 6.02
C ASN A 8 0.33 -14.88 7.00
N ILE A 9 -0.89 -14.46 6.64
CA ILE A 9 -1.76 -13.70 7.56
C ILE A 9 -2.29 -14.61 8.68
N GLN A 10 -2.71 -15.84 8.35
CA GLN A 10 -3.29 -16.77 9.34
C GLN A 10 -2.26 -17.25 10.36
N ASP A 11 -1.02 -17.45 9.94
CA ASP A 11 0.07 -17.97 10.77
C ASP A 11 0.55 -16.95 11.81
N LEU A 12 0.21 -15.66 11.65
CA LEU A 12 0.46 -14.64 12.67
C LEU A 12 -0.50 -14.79 13.84
N GLN A 13 0.07 -15.02 15.02
CA GLN A 13 -0.67 -15.15 16.28
C GLN A 13 -0.26 -14.04 17.24
N TYR A 14 -1.22 -13.16 17.54
CA TYR A 14 -1.08 -12.12 18.55
C TYR A 14 -2.15 -12.35 19.61
N PHE A 15 -1.74 -12.76 20.79
CA PHE A 15 -2.65 -12.95 21.91
C PHE A 15 -2.77 -11.68 22.72
N GLY A 16 -3.97 -11.40 23.23
CA GLY A 16 -4.19 -10.34 24.21
C GLY A 16 -3.43 -10.63 25.50
N GLU A 17 -3.23 -9.61 26.32
CA GLU A 17 -2.43 -9.69 27.56
C GLU A 17 -2.93 -10.77 28.55
N PHE A 18 -4.21 -11.14 28.47
CA PHE A 18 -4.84 -12.19 29.29
C PHE A 18 -5.10 -13.49 28.51
N GLY A 19 -4.42 -13.71 27.38
CA GLY A 19 -4.58 -14.92 26.55
C GLY A 19 -5.79 -14.88 25.60
N GLY A 20 -6.37 -13.71 25.36
CA GLY A 20 -7.43 -13.54 24.36
C GLY A 20 -6.93 -13.87 22.95
N VAL A 21 -7.75 -14.53 22.13
CA VAL A 21 -7.39 -14.92 20.75
C VAL A 21 -7.08 -13.70 19.87
N ASN A 22 -7.75 -12.58 20.15
CA ASN A 22 -7.42 -11.30 19.52
C ASN A 22 -6.47 -10.51 20.43
N PRO A 23 -5.53 -9.74 19.86
CA PRO A 23 -4.69 -8.86 20.65
C PRO A 23 -5.51 -7.78 21.36
N SER A 24 -4.99 -7.30 22.50
CA SER A 24 -5.57 -6.17 23.22
C SER A 24 -5.58 -4.91 22.33
N ILE A 25 -6.62 -4.09 22.47
CA ILE A 25 -6.70 -2.80 21.79
C ILE A 25 -5.95 -1.78 22.63
N SER A 26 -4.92 -1.16 22.08
CA SER A 26 -4.14 -0.15 22.80
C SER A 26 -4.83 1.21 22.73
N ASP A 27 -5.62 1.52 23.76
CA ASP A 27 -6.26 2.82 23.93
C ASP A 27 -5.33 3.78 24.71
N SER A 28 -4.25 4.22 24.05
CA SER A 28 -3.36 5.22 24.62
C SER A 28 -2.76 6.13 23.58
N ALA A 29 -2.61 7.41 23.93
CA ALA A 29 -1.85 8.37 23.15
C ALA A 29 -0.35 8.34 23.45
N THR A 30 0.03 8.17 24.72
CA THR A 30 1.41 8.23 25.23
C THR A 30 1.73 6.98 26.04
N TYR A 31 2.99 6.58 26.09
CA TYR A 31 3.41 5.37 26.80
C TYR A 31 4.44 5.69 27.88
N THR A 32 4.38 4.96 28.98
CA THR A 32 5.23 5.18 30.16
C THR A 32 6.58 4.49 30.00
N PHE A 33 7.65 5.17 30.39
CA PHE A 33 9.01 4.62 30.46
C PHE A 33 9.46 4.56 31.92
N LEU A 34 9.93 3.40 32.35
CA LEU A 34 10.39 3.20 33.73
C LEU A 34 11.79 3.78 33.98
N THR A 35 12.55 4.09 32.92
CA THR A 35 13.88 4.72 33.01
C THR A 35 14.05 5.75 31.90
N ALA A 36 14.75 6.85 32.20
CA ALA A 36 14.97 7.94 31.24
C ALA A 36 15.76 7.50 30.00
N ASN A 37 16.75 6.61 30.15
CA ASN A 37 17.54 6.10 29.02
C ASN A 37 16.68 5.36 27.99
N LYS A 38 15.68 4.58 28.43
CA LYS A 38 14.77 3.87 27.52
C LYS A 38 13.89 4.82 26.71
N MET A 39 13.60 6.01 27.24
CA MET A 39 12.86 7.02 26.50
C MET A 39 13.73 7.57 25.36
N LEU A 40 15.01 7.88 25.61
CA LEU A 40 15.94 8.32 24.57
C LEU A 40 16.14 7.25 23.50
N ASP A 41 16.33 5.99 23.91
CA ASP A 41 16.43 4.88 22.97
C ASP A 41 15.16 4.74 22.11
N ALA A 42 13.97 4.99 22.68
CA ALA A 42 12.71 4.98 21.92
C ALA A 42 12.59 6.17 20.95
N PHE A 43 13.07 7.36 21.31
CA PHE A 43 13.16 8.51 20.40
C PHE A 43 14.11 8.24 19.22
N GLU A 44 15.18 7.48 19.45
CA GLU A 44 16.15 7.09 18.43
C GLU A 44 15.76 5.81 17.67
N GLY A 45 14.59 5.22 17.96
CA GLY A 45 14.13 3.98 17.33
C GLY A 45 14.90 2.71 17.73
N LYS A 46 15.73 2.78 18.79
CA LYS A 46 16.57 1.68 19.30
C LYS A 46 15.90 0.83 20.37
N ALA A 47 14.79 1.29 20.95
CA ALA A 47 14.06 0.55 21.96
C ALA A 47 13.01 -0.39 21.33
N GLU A 48 13.42 -1.61 20.96
CA GLU A 48 12.51 -2.63 20.45
C GLU A 48 11.35 -2.92 21.42
N GLY A 49 10.13 -3.02 20.87
CA GLY A 49 8.91 -3.30 21.65
C GLY A 49 8.42 -2.13 22.50
N CYS A 50 9.09 -0.98 22.47
CA CYS A 50 8.61 0.24 23.11
C CYS A 50 7.78 1.08 22.15
N HIS A 51 6.69 1.64 22.67
CA HIS A 51 5.96 2.70 22.01
C HIS A 51 6.22 3.99 22.76
N LEU A 52 6.30 5.12 22.06
CA LEU A 52 6.51 6.44 22.66
C LEU A 52 5.21 7.22 22.63
N TYR A 53 4.67 7.39 21.42
CA TYR A 53 3.50 8.19 21.13
C TYR A 53 2.75 7.57 19.95
N SER A 54 1.42 7.46 20.05
CA SER A 54 0.58 6.73 19.08
C SER A 54 0.66 7.25 17.64
N ARG A 55 1.06 8.53 17.42
CA ARG A 55 1.35 9.07 16.08
C ARG A 55 2.53 8.36 15.41
N HIS A 56 3.52 7.92 16.20
CA HIS A 56 4.65 7.14 15.71
C HIS A 56 4.22 5.69 15.44
N THR A 57 3.72 5.03 16.48
CA THR A 57 3.13 3.67 16.40
C THR A 57 2.39 3.35 17.70
N SER A 58 1.44 2.42 17.63
CA SER A 58 0.78 1.79 18.76
C SER A 58 0.85 0.27 18.59
N PRO A 59 0.70 -0.55 19.65
CA PRO A 59 0.63 -2.01 19.52
C PRO A 59 -0.41 -2.46 18.48
N SER A 60 -1.61 -1.86 18.49
CA SER A 60 -2.67 -2.21 17.54
C SER A 60 -2.30 -1.86 16.09
N ASN A 61 -1.63 -0.73 15.88
CA ASN A 61 -1.13 -0.33 14.56
C ASN A 61 0.01 -1.24 14.08
N GLN A 62 0.89 -1.66 15.00
CA GLN A 62 1.98 -2.58 14.71
C GLN A 62 1.46 -3.94 14.27
N TYR A 63 0.53 -4.56 15.00
CA TYR A 63 -0.03 -5.86 14.62
C TYR A 63 -0.72 -5.84 13.25
N LEU A 64 -1.44 -4.74 12.94
CA LEU A 64 -2.01 -4.55 11.61
C LEU A 64 -0.91 -4.39 10.54
N GLY A 65 0.12 -3.59 10.82
CA GLY A 65 1.26 -3.40 9.93
C GLY A 65 2.00 -4.71 9.61
N GLU A 66 2.25 -5.54 10.62
CA GLU A 66 2.90 -6.84 10.44
C GLU A 66 2.05 -7.80 9.60
N ALA A 67 0.72 -7.84 9.80
CA ALA A 67 -0.18 -8.62 8.96
C ALA A 67 -0.18 -8.15 7.50
N LEU A 68 -0.13 -6.84 7.26
CA LEU A 68 -0.04 -6.25 5.92
C LEU A 68 1.30 -6.55 5.25
N ALA A 69 2.40 -6.45 6.01
CA ALA A 69 3.73 -6.77 5.53
C ALA A 69 3.86 -8.25 5.13
N ALA A 70 3.32 -9.15 5.95
CA ALA A 70 3.25 -10.59 5.68
C ALA A 70 2.42 -10.90 4.42
N MET A 71 1.32 -10.17 4.19
CA MET A 71 0.50 -10.27 2.98
C MET A 71 1.22 -9.79 1.72
N GLU A 72 2.06 -8.75 1.84
CA GLU A 72 2.76 -8.14 0.70
C GLU A 72 4.19 -8.65 0.48
N ASN A 73 4.68 -9.57 1.32
CA ASN A 73 6.06 -10.05 1.30
C ASN A 73 7.10 -8.93 1.54
N THR A 74 6.79 -8.00 2.44
CA THR A 74 7.72 -6.94 2.86
C THR A 74 8.21 -7.19 4.30
N PRO A 75 9.40 -6.68 4.68
CA PRO A 75 9.88 -6.78 6.05
C PRO A 75 8.95 -6.12 7.08
N THR A 76 8.34 -4.99 6.73
CA THR A 76 7.48 -4.23 7.63
C THR A 76 6.49 -3.36 6.85
N ALA A 77 5.57 -2.71 7.57
CA ALA A 77 4.64 -1.74 7.04
C ALA A 77 4.28 -0.66 8.08
N ASN A 78 3.94 0.54 7.59
CA ASN A 78 3.32 1.59 8.37
C ASN A 78 1.83 1.72 8.00
N VAL A 79 0.97 1.99 8.98
CA VAL A 79 -0.46 2.22 8.77
C VAL A 79 -0.81 3.69 8.87
N ALA A 80 -1.86 4.09 8.15
CA ALA A 80 -2.33 5.46 8.08
C ALA A 80 -3.85 5.55 8.25
N GLY A 81 -4.36 6.70 8.69
CA GLY A 81 -5.79 6.96 8.88
C GLY A 81 -6.61 6.96 7.58
N SER A 82 -5.96 6.99 6.41
CA SER A 82 -6.63 6.82 5.11
C SER A 82 -5.64 6.38 4.02
N GLY A 83 -6.17 5.86 2.90
CA GLY A 83 -5.36 5.55 1.72
C GLY A 83 -4.60 6.77 1.19
N MET A 84 -5.24 7.95 1.17
CA MET A 84 -4.56 9.19 0.81
C MET A 84 -3.45 9.55 1.81
N GLY A 85 -3.67 9.34 3.10
CA GLY A 85 -2.64 9.53 4.12
C GLY A 85 -1.40 8.67 3.87
N ALA A 86 -1.59 7.41 3.45
CA ALA A 86 -0.47 6.56 3.03
C ALA A 86 0.20 7.13 1.77
N ILE A 87 -0.56 7.39 0.71
CA ILE A 87 -0.04 7.84 -0.59
C ILE A 87 0.73 9.17 -0.48
N THR A 88 0.12 10.20 0.11
CA THR A 88 0.72 11.54 0.11
C THR A 88 1.94 11.62 1.00
N THR A 89 1.95 10.95 2.15
CA THR A 89 3.12 10.95 3.04
C THR A 89 4.27 10.16 2.45
N THR A 90 4.02 9.06 1.75
CA THR A 90 5.07 8.35 1.01
C THR A 90 5.62 9.18 -0.15
N LEU A 91 4.76 9.81 -0.95
CA LEU A 91 5.22 10.65 -2.07
C LEU A 91 6.06 11.85 -1.58
N LEU A 92 5.61 12.55 -0.54
CA LEU A 92 6.36 13.65 0.06
C LEU A 92 7.58 13.21 0.87
N HIS A 93 7.72 11.91 1.17
CA HIS A 93 8.96 11.37 1.73
C HIS A 93 10.07 11.28 0.69
N PHE A 94 9.71 10.92 -0.55
CA PHE A 94 10.67 10.73 -1.63
C PHE A 94 10.91 11.99 -2.47
N CYS A 95 10.00 12.97 -2.42
CA CYS A 95 10.04 14.15 -3.26
C CYS A 95 10.00 15.44 -2.44
N GLY A 96 10.96 16.32 -2.69
CA GLY A 96 11.01 17.69 -2.21
C GLY A 96 10.86 18.72 -3.34
N ALA A 97 11.07 19.99 -3.00
CA ALA A 97 10.98 21.07 -3.99
C ALA A 97 11.98 20.89 -5.14
N GLY A 98 11.48 20.95 -6.38
CA GLY A 98 12.25 20.76 -7.60
C GLY A 98 12.19 19.33 -8.15
N ASP A 99 11.74 18.35 -7.37
CA ASP A 99 11.65 16.97 -7.80
C ASP A 99 10.47 16.70 -8.74
N HIS A 100 10.57 15.58 -9.44
CA HIS A 100 9.60 15.14 -10.44
C HIS A 100 9.11 13.71 -10.18
N ILE A 101 7.83 13.47 -10.51
CA ILE A 101 7.18 12.16 -10.44
C ILE A 101 6.68 11.78 -11.84
N VAL A 102 6.95 10.55 -12.28
CA VAL A 102 6.25 9.95 -13.42
C VAL A 102 5.09 9.12 -12.88
N SER A 103 3.86 9.46 -13.26
CA SER A 103 2.66 8.81 -12.75
C SER A 103 1.79 8.26 -13.88
N SER A 104 1.11 7.14 -13.62
CA SER A 104 0.00 6.72 -14.48
C SER A 104 -1.02 7.84 -14.61
N ARG A 105 -1.49 8.12 -15.83
CA ARG A 105 -2.59 9.05 -16.09
C ARG A 105 -3.93 8.56 -15.54
N THR A 106 -4.04 7.26 -15.32
CA THR A 106 -5.23 6.63 -14.75
C THR A 106 -4.87 6.05 -13.40
N VAL A 107 -5.18 6.85 -12.39
CA VAL A 107 -5.07 6.56 -10.96
C VAL A 107 -6.30 7.12 -10.27
N TYR A 108 -6.51 6.75 -9.01
CA TYR A 108 -7.57 7.25 -8.16
C TYR A 108 -7.64 8.78 -8.22
N GLY A 109 -8.85 9.32 -8.39
CA GLY A 109 -9.06 10.75 -8.59
C GLY A 109 -8.46 11.63 -7.49
N GLY A 110 -8.45 11.15 -6.24
CA GLY A 110 -7.78 11.85 -5.14
C GLY A 110 -6.26 11.91 -5.30
N THR A 111 -5.64 10.83 -5.75
CA THR A 111 -4.20 10.77 -6.04
C THR A 111 -3.85 11.68 -7.22
N TYR A 112 -4.65 11.63 -8.29
CA TYR A 112 -4.48 12.51 -9.44
C TYR A 112 -4.61 13.99 -9.04
N ALA A 113 -5.64 14.33 -8.25
CA ALA A 113 -5.86 15.70 -7.78
C ALA A 113 -4.72 16.19 -6.89
N PHE A 114 -4.19 15.33 -6.01
CA PHE A 114 -3.01 15.67 -5.22
C PHE A 114 -1.81 15.99 -6.11
N LEU A 115 -1.43 15.07 -7.02
CA LEU A 115 -0.28 15.23 -7.89
C LEU A 115 -0.43 16.43 -8.85
N LYS A 116 -1.62 16.64 -9.40
CA LYS A 116 -1.87 17.69 -10.39
C LYS A 116 -2.04 19.08 -9.78
N ASN A 117 -2.71 19.18 -8.63
CA ASN A 117 -3.19 20.46 -8.09
C ASN A 117 -2.54 20.85 -6.76
N PHE A 118 -2.17 19.88 -5.91
CA PHE A 118 -1.66 20.16 -4.57
C PHE A 118 -0.13 20.09 -4.48
N ALA A 119 0.47 19.05 -5.06
CA ALA A 119 1.92 18.85 -5.09
C ALA A 119 2.72 20.02 -5.71
N PRO A 120 2.22 20.72 -6.76
CA PRO A 120 2.91 21.90 -7.30
C PRO A 120 3.11 23.04 -6.30
N ARG A 121 2.32 23.10 -5.22
CA ARG A 121 2.52 24.08 -4.13
C ARG A 121 3.83 23.85 -3.38
N PHE A 122 4.37 22.63 -3.44
CA PHE A 122 5.69 22.27 -2.91
C PHE A 122 6.77 22.25 -3.99
N ASN A 123 6.49 22.79 -5.19
CA ASN A 123 7.35 22.70 -6.36
C ASN A 123 7.70 21.25 -6.76
N VAL A 124 6.78 20.30 -6.51
CA VAL A 124 6.87 18.91 -6.99
C VAL A 124 6.02 18.78 -8.25
N ASN A 125 6.66 18.43 -9.36
CA ASN A 125 5.99 18.34 -10.66
C ASN A 125 5.68 16.88 -11.03
N THR A 126 4.72 16.67 -11.92
CA THR A 126 4.32 15.31 -12.34
C THR A 126 4.05 15.23 -13.85
N SER A 127 4.64 14.23 -14.49
CA SER A 127 4.28 13.81 -15.85
C SER A 127 3.29 12.65 -15.79
N PHE A 128 2.11 12.83 -16.38
CA PHE A 128 1.08 11.80 -16.45
C PHE A 128 1.16 11.05 -17.77
N VAL A 129 1.41 9.74 -17.72
CA VAL A 129 1.66 8.91 -18.91
C VAL A 129 0.75 7.67 -18.96
N ASN A 130 0.64 7.04 -20.13
CA ASN A 130 0.05 5.72 -20.21
C ASN A 130 1.02 4.68 -19.63
N ILE A 131 0.73 4.18 -18.43
CA ILE A 131 1.62 3.27 -17.70
C ILE A 131 1.78 1.90 -18.37
N THR A 132 0.84 1.51 -19.23
CA THR A 132 0.92 0.25 -19.99
C THR A 132 1.92 0.32 -21.15
N LYS A 133 2.41 1.52 -21.49
CA LYS A 133 3.40 1.76 -22.53
C LYS A 133 4.74 2.14 -21.90
N LEU A 134 5.60 1.15 -21.71
CA LEU A 134 6.91 1.32 -21.06
C LEU A 134 7.78 2.41 -21.71
N ASN A 135 7.71 2.58 -23.03
CA ASN A 135 8.45 3.63 -23.74
C ASN A 135 7.96 5.03 -23.36
N ASP A 136 6.65 5.23 -23.16
CA ASP A 136 6.08 6.51 -22.75
C ASP A 136 6.54 6.86 -21.32
N VAL A 137 6.65 5.84 -20.45
CA VAL A 137 7.17 5.99 -19.09
C VAL A 137 8.63 6.40 -19.10
N GLU A 138 9.47 5.68 -19.86
CA GLU A 138 10.90 5.98 -19.91
C GLU A 138 11.19 7.35 -20.56
N ALA A 139 10.42 7.75 -21.58
CA ALA A 139 10.57 9.05 -22.22
C ALA A 139 10.17 10.23 -21.33
N ALA A 140 9.32 10.02 -20.31
CA ALA A 140 8.91 11.06 -19.36
C ALA A 140 9.89 11.25 -18.19
N ILE A 141 10.93 10.41 -18.08
CA ILE A 141 11.94 10.54 -17.03
C ILE A 141 12.82 11.75 -17.32
N THR A 142 12.99 12.58 -16.30
CA THR A 142 13.91 13.72 -16.26
C THR A 142 15.02 13.49 -15.24
N LYS A 143 16.06 14.32 -15.26
CA LYS A 143 17.14 14.31 -14.25
C LYS A 143 16.63 14.51 -12.81
N ASP A 144 15.47 15.13 -12.65
CA ASP A 144 14.87 15.48 -11.36
C ASP A 144 13.84 14.41 -10.91
N THR A 145 13.65 13.35 -11.70
CA THR A 145 12.68 12.29 -11.38
C THR A 145 13.15 11.47 -10.18
N LYS A 146 12.25 11.21 -9.23
CA LYS A 146 12.52 10.36 -8.06
C LYS A 146 11.65 9.11 -8.01
N VAL A 147 10.41 9.22 -8.51
CA VAL A 147 9.37 8.21 -8.33
C VAL A 147 8.69 7.88 -9.65
N ILE A 148 8.47 6.59 -9.87
CA ILE A 148 7.44 6.07 -10.77
C ILE A 148 6.26 5.60 -9.91
N TYR A 149 5.08 6.16 -10.12
CA TYR A 149 3.86 5.81 -9.37
C TYR A 149 2.81 5.19 -10.29
N CYS A 150 2.19 4.09 -9.85
CA CYS A 150 1.09 3.46 -10.57
C CYS A 150 0.15 2.69 -9.64
N GLU A 151 -1.03 2.35 -10.16
CA GLU A 151 -1.90 1.32 -9.58
C GLU A 151 -1.60 -0.02 -10.27
N ALA A 152 -1.59 -1.13 -9.53
CA ALA A 152 -1.43 -2.47 -10.10
C ALA A 152 -2.58 -2.79 -11.09
N ILE A 153 -3.80 -2.40 -10.72
CA ILE A 153 -4.99 -2.39 -11.56
C ILE A 153 -5.67 -1.03 -11.35
N SER A 154 -5.84 -0.27 -12.43
CA SER A 154 -6.32 1.11 -12.33
C SER A 154 -7.82 1.22 -12.03
N ASN A 155 -8.19 2.25 -11.28
CA ASN A 155 -9.59 2.63 -11.05
C ASN A 155 -9.94 3.90 -11.86
N PRO A 156 -11.02 3.91 -12.69
CA PRO A 156 -12.01 2.84 -12.93
C PRO A 156 -11.74 1.98 -14.18
N LEU A 157 -10.68 2.26 -14.95
CA LEU A 157 -10.50 1.67 -16.28
C LEU A 157 -9.95 0.25 -16.28
N LEU A 158 -9.50 -0.26 -15.12
CA LEU A 158 -8.93 -1.60 -14.94
C LEU A 158 -7.75 -1.90 -15.89
N GLU A 159 -6.98 -0.86 -16.21
CA GLU A 159 -5.70 -1.02 -16.90
C GLU A 159 -4.71 -1.71 -15.95
N VAL A 160 -3.93 -2.65 -16.45
CA VAL A 160 -3.00 -3.44 -15.63
C VAL A 160 -1.57 -3.00 -15.92
N ALA A 161 -0.86 -2.57 -14.89
CA ALA A 161 0.53 -2.11 -15.00
C ALA A 161 1.51 -3.29 -15.17
N ASP A 162 2.47 -3.19 -16.08
CA ASP A 162 3.61 -4.13 -16.16
C ASP A 162 4.61 -3.83 -15.04
N ILE A 163 4.34 -4.31 -13.82
CA ILE A 163 5.19 -4.03 -12.66
C ILE A 163 6.64 -4.53 -12.88
N ARG A 164 6.82 -5.65 -13.59
CA ARG A 164 8.17 -6.19 -13.88
C ARG A 164 8.92 -5.28 -14.85
N GLY A 165 8.25 -4.81 -15.90
CA GLY A 165 8.79 -3.85 -16.86
C GLY A 165 9.13 -2.51 -16.21
N LEU A 166 8.20 -1.96 -15.42
CA LEU A 166 8.40 -0.72 -14.67
C LEU A 166 9.54 -0.83 -13.66
N SER A 167 9.69 -1.98 -12.98
CA SER A 167 10.79 -2.21 -12.04
C SER A 167 12.15 -2.17 -12.74
N LYS A 168 12.25 -2.72 -13.96
CA LYS A 168 13.49 -2.65 -14.76
C LYS A 168 13.83 -1.20 -15.12
N ILE A 169 12.85 -0.39 -15.52
CA ILE A 169 13.04 1.03 -15.81
C ILE A 169 13.46 1.79 -14.55
N ALA A 170 12.74 1.60 -13.44
CA ALA A 170 13.03 2.26 -12.18
C ALA A 170 14.47 1.98 -11.73
N LYS A 171 14.92 0.72 -11.78
CA LYS A 171 16.30 0.34 -11.45
C LYS A 171 17.33 0.94 -12.40
N LYS A 172 17.07 0.94 -13.71
CA LYS A 172 17.96 1.53 -14.73
C LYS A 172 18.24 3.01 -14.45
N HIS A 173 17.24 3.74 -13.96
CA HIS A 173 17.30 5.18 -13.70
C HIS A 173 17.45 5.55 -12.21
N ASN A 174 17.69 4.57 -11.34
CA ASN A 174 17.80 4.76 -9.89
C ASN A 174 16.58 5.48 -9.25
N LEU A 175 15.38 5.12 -9.70
CA LEU A 175 14.10 5.63 -9.22
C LEU A 175 13.43 4.64 -8.27
N LYS A 176 12.47 5.12 -7.47
CA LYS A 176 11.59 4.26 -6.66
C LYS A 176 10.30 3.94 -7.41
N LEU A 177 9.92 2.67 -7.44
CA LEU A 177 8.64 2.19 -7.95
C LEU A 177 7.63 2.03 -6.80
N LEU A 178 6.63 2.90 -6.78
CA LEU A 178 5.51 2.87 -5.83
C LEU A 178 4.28 2.30 -6.54
N VAL A 179 3.73 1.23 -5.99
CA VAL A 179 2.55 0.55 -6.56
C VAL A 179 1.41 0.56 -5.56
N ASP A 180 0.30 1.21 -5.91
CA ASP A 180 -0.96 1.07 -5.18
C ASP A 180 -1.65 -0.24 -5.61
N ASN A 181 -1.85 -1.14 -4.65
CA ASN A 181 -2.39 -2.48 -4.86
C ASN A 181 -3.81 -2.65 -4.29
N THR A 182 -4.52 -1.54 -4.06
CA THR A 182 -5.85 -1.53 -3.45
C THR A 182 -6.87 -2.41 -4.16
N PHE A 183 -6.80 -2.52 -5.49
CA PHE A 183 -7.77 -3.26 -6.33
C PHE A 183 -7.39 -4.73 -6.56
N SER A 184 -6.19 -5.14 -6.17
CA SER A 184 -5.69 -6.51 -6.34
C SER A 184 -5.01 -7.10 -5.10
N PRO A 185 -5.47 -6.81 -3.86
CA PRO A 185 -4.85 -7.40 -2.68
C PRO A 185 -4.98 -8.92 -2.75
N MET A 186 -3.92 -9.62 -2.37
CA MET A 186 -3.73 -11.09 -2.50
C MET A 186 -3.68 -11.63 -3.94
N ILE A 187 -4.28 -10.96 -4.92
CA ILE A 187 -4.25 -11.38 -6.33
C ILE A 187 -2.87 -11.12 -6.92
N ILE A 188 -2.34 -9.90 -6.74
CA ILE A 188 -1.01 -9.49 -7.17
C ILE A 188 -0.18 -9.19 -5.92
N SER A 189 1.09 -9.58 -5.91
CA SER A 189 2.06 -9.18 -4.90
C SER A 189 3.15 -8.32 -5.53
N PRO A 190 2.97 -6.98 -5.64
CA PRO A 190 3.88 -6.11 -6.35
C PRO A 190 5.33 -6.19 -5.87
N LYS A 191 5.55 -6.45 -4.57
CA LYS A 191 6.91 -6.61 -4.04
C LYS A 191 7.68 -7.72 -4.74
N LYS A 192 7.04 -8.85 -5.02
CA LYS A 192 7.64 -9.99 -5.74
C LYS A 192 7.87 -9.69 -7.22
N LEU A 193 7.24 -8.65 -7.75
CA LEU A 193 7.36 -8.22 -9.14
C LEU A 193 8.36 -7.07 -9.30
N GLY A 194 8.93 -6.59 -8.18
CA GLY A 194 10.01 -5.59 -8.18
C GLY A 194 9.58 -4.18 -7.77
N ALA A 195 8.40 -4.01 -7.18
CA ALA A 195 8.03 -2.75 -6.53
C ALA A 195 8.93 -2.48 -5.31
N ASP A 196 9.30 -1.22 -5.10
CA ASP A 196 10.02 -0.80 -3.91
C ASP A 196 9.07 -0.68 -2.72
N VAL A 197 7.90 -0.07 -2.97
CA VAL A 197 6.86 0.22 -1.98
C VAL A 197 5.50 -0.23 -2.51
N VAL A 198 4.70 -0.86 -1.64
CA VAL A 198 3.31 -1.22 -1.92
C VAL A 198 2.39 -0.38 -1.05
N LEU A 199 1.42 0.28 -1.69
CA LEU A 199 0.45 1.15 -1.04
C LEU A 199 -0.93 0.52 -1.07
N HIS A 200 -1.74 0.77 -0.05
CA HIS A 200 -3.12 0.31 0.01
C HIS A 200 -4.05 1.37 0.60
N SER A 201 -5.28 1.44 0.10
CA SER A 201 -6.43 1.90 0.84
C SER A 201 -7.08 0.73 1.57
N LEU A 202 -6.91 0.68 2.89
CA LEU A 202 -7.51 -0.33 3.74
C LEU A 202 -9.04 -0.19 3.81
N THR A 203 -9.57 1.01 3.53
CA THR A 203 -10.99 1.32 3.42
C THR A 203 -11.76 0.36 2.51
N LYS A 204 -11.09 -0.20 1.49
CA LYS A 204 -11.71 -1.00 0.43
C LYS A 204 -11.73 -2.48 0.77
N PHE A 205 -11.15 -3.32 -0.08
CA PHE A 205 -11.27 -4.76 0.04
C PHE A 205 -10.65 -5.31 1.32
N ILE A 206 -9.55 -4.75 1.82
CA ILE A 206 -8.86 -5.27 3.00
C ILE A 206 -9.80 -5.23 4.22
N ASN A 207 -10.39 -4.07 4.53
CA ASN A 207 -11.42 -3.97 5.56
C ASN A 207 -12.72 -4.68 5.16
N GLY A 208 -13.30 -4.34 4.01
CA GLY A 208 -14.45 -5.03 3.43
C GLY A 208 -15.81 -4.77 4.06
N THR A 209 -15.91 -3.98 5.14
CA THR A 209 -17.17 -3.71 5.87
C THR A 209 -17.69 -2.27 5.74
N ASN A 210 -16.99 -1.40 5.02
CA ASN A 210 -17.40 0.00 4.75
C ASN A 210 -17.71 0.85 6.02
N ASP A 211 -17.01 0.57 7.12
CA ASP A 211 -17.23 1.19 8.44
C ASP A 211 -16.06 2.06 8.92
N THR A 212 -14.95 2.11 8.17
CA THR A 212 -13.76 2.86 8.53
C THR A 212 -12.88 3.18 7.33
N MET A 213 -12.02 4.17 7.51
CA MET A 213 -10.95 4.50 6.59
C MET A 213 -9.61 3.99 7.12
N GLY A 214 -8.71 3.68 6.19
CA GLY A 214 -7.33 3.35 6.55
C GLY A 214 -6.46 3.29 5.30
N GLY A 215 -5.15 3.36 5.51
CA GLY A 215 -4.14 3.21 4.49
C GLY A 215 -2.94 2.42 5.01
N ALA A 216 -2.11 1.94 4.10
CA ALA A 216 -0.87 1.26 4.46
C ALA A 216 0.24 1.53 3.47
N VAL A 217 1.47 1.52 3.99
CA VAL A 217 2.74 1.62 3.27
C VAL A 217 3.56 0.39 3.64
N CYS A 218 3.70 -0.56 2.73
CA CYS A 218 4.50 -1.77 2.91
C CYS A 218 5.84 -1.59 2.20
N GLY A 219 6.96 -1.77 2.91
CA GLY A 219 8.28 -1.40 2.40
C GLY A 219 9.44 -2.05 3.16
N SER A 220 10.65 -1.55 2.92
CA SER A 220 11.83 -1.94 3.71
C SER A 220 11.75 -1.39 5.12
N GLN A 221 12.48 -2.02 6.05
CA GLN A 221 12.63 -1.54 7.42
C GLN A 221 13.17 -0.11 7.45
N GLU A 222 14.26 0.14 6.70
CA GLU A 222 14.87 1.46 6.54
C GLU A 222 13.87 2.56 6.14
N LEU A 223 13.01 2.29 5.14
CA LEU A 223 12.02 3.27 4.69
C LEU A 223 10.95 3.53 5.76
N ILE A 224 10.45 2.47 6.39
CA ILE A 224 9.37 2.61 7.38
C ILE A 224 9.88 3.28 8.65
N ASP A 225 11.14 3.06 9.03
CA ASP A 225 11.79 3.78 10.13
C ASP A 225 12.03 5.24 9.77
N SER A 226 12.54 5.54 8.57
CA SER A 226 12.74 6.92 8.12
C SER A 226 11.42 7.69 8.03
N MET A 227 10.34 7.07 7.57
CA MET A 227 9.02 7.70 7.54
C MET A 227 8.44 7.99 8.94
N ARG A 228 8.79 7.17 9.94
CA ARG A 228 8.33 7.31 11.33
C ARG A 228 9.24 8.18 12.19
N SER A 229 10.45 8.50 11.72
CA SER A 229 11.41 9.38 12.42
C SER A 229 10.73 10.59 13.06
N VAL A 230 11.02 10.81 14.35
CA VAL A 230 10.52 11.96 15.12
C VAL A 230 11.14 13.29 14.69
N ILE A 231 12.23 13.23 13.92
CA ILE A 231 12.99 14.41 13.49
C ILE A 231 12.46 14.92 12.16
N ASP A 232 12.35 14.04 11.16
CA ASP A 232 12.14 14.38 9.76
C ASP A 232 11.21 13.39 9.02
N GLY A 233 10.60 12.44 9.74
CA GLY A 233 9.76 11.42 9.15
C GLY A 233 8.42 11.97 8.64
N SER A 234 8.12 11.76 7.36
CA SER A 234 6.93 12.34 6.74
C SER A 234 5.62 11.82 7.34
N ALA A 235 5.54 10.55 7.74
CA ALA A 235 4.36 10.02 8.41
C ALA A 235 4.22 10.62 9.81
N MET A 236 5.33 10.79 10.54
CA MET A 236 5.28 11.42 11.86
C MET A 236 4.89 12.90 11.78
N LEU A 237 5.44 13.66 10.84
CA LEU A 237 5.26 15.11 10.76
C LEU A 237 3.95 15.53 10.08
N LEU A 238 3.49 14.79 9.06
CA LEU A 238 2.20 15.05 8.41
C LEU A 238 1.03 14.39 9.15
N GLY A 239 1.33 13.46 10.07
CA GLY A 239 0.40 12.90 11.04
C GLY A 239 -0.82 12.17 10.47
N PRO A 240 -0.73 11.31 9.44
CA PRO A 240 -1.86 10.51 8.99
C PRO A 240 -2.10 9.33 9.93
N SER A 241 -2.18 9.56 11.25
CA SER A 241 -2.25 8.48 12.25
C SER A 241 -3.49 7.61 12.10
N MET A 242 -3.35 6.32 12.33
CA MET A 242 -4.46 5.39 12.42
C MET A 242 -4.91 5.20 13.87
N ASP A 243 -6.22 5.24 14.09
CA ASP A 243 -6.85 4.94 15.38
C ASP A 243 -6.74 3.45 15.74
N SER A 244 -6.40 3.14 17.00
CA SER A 244 -6.15 1.77 17.47
C SER A 244 -7.38 0.86 17.39
N ILE A 245 -8.59 1.38 17.67
CA ILE A 245 -9.83 0.59 17.58
C ILE A 245 -10.06 0.22 16.11
N ARG A 246 -9.85 1.17 15.19
CA ARG A 246 -9.96 0.91 13.75
C ARG A 246 -8.88 -0.05 13.26
N ALA A 247 -7.64 0.07 13.73
CA ALA A 247 -6.58 -0.85 13.38
C ALA A 247 -6.91 -2.29 13.79
N ALA A 248 -7.37 -2.47 15.02
CA ALA A 248 -7.80 -3.77 15.53
C ALA A 248 -8.99 -4.36 14.74
N SER A 249 -9.95 -3.53 14.32
CA SER A 249 -11.09 -3.95 13.49
C SER A 249 -10.64 -4.44 12.11
N ILE A 250 -9.78 -3.67 11.43
CA ILE A 250 -9.26 -4.07 10.10
C ILE A 250 -8.45 -5.36 10.22
N LEU A 251 -7.61 -5.50 11.24
CA LEU A 251 -6.83 -6.72 11.48
C LEU A 251 -7.73 -7.97 11.61
N LYS A 252 -8.87 -7.86 12.32
CA LYS A 252 -9.85 -8.94 12.39
C LYS A 252 -10.43 -9.27 11.01
N ASN A 253 -10.80 -8.26 10.23
CA ASN A 253 -11.38 -8.43 8.90
C ASN A 253 -10.40 -9.04 7.88
N MET A 254 -9.08 -8.88 8.07
CA MET A 254 -8.06 -9.54 7.25
C MET A 254 -8.13 -11.06 7.31
N ARG A 255 -8.62 -11.64 8.41
CA ARG A 255 -8.74 -13.10 8.58
C ARG A 255 -9.65 -13.74 7.53
N THR A 256 -10.62 -13.00 6.98
CA THR A 256 -11.53 -13.49 5.93
C THR A 256 -11.21 -12.94 4.54
N LEU A 257 -10.16 -12.13 4.38
CA LEU A 257 -9.87 -11.45 3.11
C LEU A 257 -9.69 -12.42 1.94
N HIS A 258 -8.99 -13.53 2.16
CA HIS A 258 -8.72 -14.55 1.14
C HIS A 258 -9.98 -15.22 0.57
N ILE A 259 -10.97 -15.56 1.41
CA ILE A 259 -12.24 -16.11 0.93
C ILE A 259 -13.10 -15.02 0.27
N ARG A 260 -13.08 -13.78 0.79
CA ARG A 260 -13.84 -12.65 0.22
C ARG A 260 -13.35 -12.31 -1.18
N ILE A 261 -12.04 -12.17 -1.38
CA ILE A 261 -11.44 -11.85 -2.69
C ILE A 261 -11.73 -12.94 -3.73
N LYS A 262 -11.68 -14.22 -3.33
CA LYS A 262 -12.08 -15.33 -4.21
C LYS A 262 -13.53 -15.20 -4.64
N GLN A 263 -14.44 -14.92 -3.70
CA GLN A 263 -15.85 -14.78 -4.02
C GLN A 263 -16.15 -13.55 -4.87
N HIS A 264 -15.54 -12.39 -4.57
CA HIS A 264 -15.64 -11.19 -5.40
C HIS A 264 -15.20 -11.46 -6.83
N SER A 265 -14.05 -12.13 -7.01
CA SER A 265 -13.51 -12.46 -8.33
C SER A 265 -14.41 -13.42 -9.11
N LYS A 266 -14.95 -14.46 -8.45
CA LYS A 266 -15.92 -15.40 -9.06
C LYS A 266 -17.17 -14.68 -9.56
N ASN A 267 -17.76 -13.85 -8.71
CA ASN A 267 -18.97 -13.10 -9.05
C ASN A 267 -18.71 -12.10 -10.19
N ALA A 268 -17.61 -11.35 -10.12
CA ALA A 268 -17.23 -10.38 -11.14
C ALA A 268 -16.98 -11.06 -12.50
N LEU A 269 -16.25 -12.17 -12.54
CA LEU A 269 -16.03 -12.92 -13.78
C LEU A 269 -17.33 -13.48 -14.36
N TYR A 270 -18.22 -13.99 -13.51
CA TYR A 270 -19.53 -14.46 -13.94
C TYR A 270 -20.30 -13.34 -14.64
N LEU A 271 -20.44 -12.17 -13.99
CA LEU A 271 -21.15 -11.03 -14.58
C LEU A 271 -20.48 -10.54 -15.86
N ALA A 272 -19.16 -10.39 -15.86
CA ALA A 272 -18.40 -9.91 -17.01
C ALA A 272 -18.61 -10.80 -18.25
N LYS A 273 -18.56 -12.13 -18.08
CA LYS A 273 -18.83 -13.09 -19.17
C LYS A 273 -20.26 -12.99 -19.70
N HIS A 274 -21.24 -12.73 -18.84
CA HIS A 274 -22.64 -12.58 -19.27
C HIS A 274 -22.86 -11.26 -20.00
N PHE A 275 -22.24 -10.17 -19.55
CA PHE A 275 -22.30 -8.89 -20.24
C PHE A 275 -21.67 -8.95 -21.64
N GLU A 276 -20.53 -9.64 -21.81
CA GLU A 276 -19.96 -9.86 -23.15
C GLU A 276 -20.90 -10.67 -24.06
N LYS A 277 -21.53 -11.72 -23.54
CA LYS A 277 -22.51 -12.52 -24.30
C LYS A 277 -23.73 -11.71 -24.74
N LEU A 278 -24.11 -10.70 -23.97
CA LEU A 278 -25.18 -9.75 -24.32
C LEU A 278 -24.72 -8.65 -25.31
N GLY A 279 -23.46 -8.66 -25.74
CA GLY A 279 -22.89 -7.64 -26.64
C GLY A 279 -22.55 -6.32 -25.95
N LEU A 280 -22.53 -6.28 -24.61
CA LEU A 280 -22.18 -5.07 -23.87
C LEU A 280 -20.66 -4.90 -23.80
N LYS A 281 -20.19 -3.66 -24.01
CA LYS A 281 -18.78 -3.31 -23.82
C LYS A 281 -18.40 -3.54 -22.35
N THR A 282 -17.58 -4.56 -22.12
CA THR A 282 -17.21 -5.02 -20.79
C THR A 282 -15.69 -4.92 -20.63
N VAL A 283 -15.24 -4.30 -19.54
CA VAL A 283 -13.82 -4.18 -19.22
C VAL A 283 -13.59 -4.93 -17.91
N TYR A 284 -12.89 -6.06 -17.99
CA TYR A 284 -12.52 -6.84 -16.82
C TYR A 284 -11.25 -7.66 -17.10
N PRO A 285 -10.15 -7.50 -16.34
CA PRO A 285 -8.88 -8.18 -16.61
C PRO A 285 -8.95 -9.71 -16.64
N GLY A 286 -9.96 -10.31 -15.99
CA GLY A 286 -10.18 -11.75 -16.00
C GLY A 286 -10.77 -12.29 -17.31
N LEU A 287 -11.25 -11.43 -18.21
CA LEU A 287 -11.74 -11.83 -19.54
C LEU A 287 -10.56 -11.98 -20.51
N GLU A 288 -10.60 -13.00 -21.37
CA GLU A 288 -9.56 -13.25 -22.40
C GLU A 288 -9.50 -12.13 -23.45
N SER A 289 -10.62 -11.44 -23.69
CA SER A 289 -10.75 -10.29 -24.58
C SER A 289 -10.06 -9.02 -24.06
N HIS A 290 -9.73 -8.97 -22.76
CA HIS A 290 -9.11 -7.79 -22.17
C HIS A 290 -7.67 -7.64 -22.69
N PRO A 291 -7.25 -6.44 -23.16
CA PRO A 291 -5.91 -6.25 -23.73
C PRO A 291 -4.77 -6.67 -22.80
N SER A 292 -4.97 -6.51 -21.49
CA SER A 292 -3.99 -6.87 -20.46
C SER A 292 -4.21 -8.25 -19.84
N HIS A 293 -5.06 -9.12 -20.40
CA HIS A 293 -5.38 -10.43 -19.81
C HIS A 293 -4.13 -11.28 -19.55
N GLN A 294 -3.25 -11.39 -20.55
CA GLN A 294 -2.06 -12.23 -20.46
C GLN A 294 -1.07 -11.72 -19.41
N ILE A 295 -0.83 -10.40 -19.37
CA ILE A 295 0.07 -9.81 -18.38
C ILE A 295 -0.49 -9.94 -16.97
N PHE A 296 -1.79 -9.68 -16.79
CA PHE A 296 -2.49 -9.87 -15.53
C PHE A 296 -2.31 -11.30 -15.02
N LYS A 297 -2.66 -12.29 -15.84
CA LYS A 297 -2.52 -13.73 -15.52
C LYS A 297 -1.09 -14.11 -15.15
N SER A 298 -0.08 -13.53 -15.81
CA SER A 298 1.34 -13.78 -15.52
C SER A 298 1.82 -13.21 -14.18
N MET A 299 1.07 -12.29 -13.58
CA MET A 299 1.40 -11.62 -12.30
C MET A 299 0.59 -12.14 -11.12
N MET A 300 -0.48 -12.91 -11.38
CA MET A 300 -1.35 -13.45 -10.34
C MET A 300 -0.62 -14.44 -9.43
N ASN A 301 -0.97 -14.39 -8.14
CA ASN A 301 -0.64 -15.46 -7.22
C ASN A 301 -1.43 -16.74 -7.58
N PRO A 302 -0.86 -17.94 -7.38
CA PRO A 302 -1.51 -19.20 -7.77
C PRO A 302 -2.77 -19.55 -6.99
N GLU A 303 -2.88 -19.11 -5.73
CA GLU A 303 -3.96 -19.46 -4.78
C GLU A 303 -4.59 -18.23 -4.13
#